data_AF-A0A847YS94-F1
#
_entry.id   AF-A0A847YS94-F1
#
_cell.length_a   1.000
_cell.length_b   1.000
_cell.length_c   1.000
_cell.angle_alpha   90.00
_cell.angle_beta   90.00
_cell.angle_gamma   90.00
#
_symmetry.space_group_name_H-M   'P 1'
#
loop_
_entity.id
_entity.type
_entity.pdbx_description
1 polymer ?
#
loop_
_entity_poly.entity_id
_entity_poly.type
_entity_poly.pdbx_seq_one_letter_code
_entity_poly.pdbx_strand_id
1 'polypeptide(L)'
;MAAKKKTCYPHGVENFICPVCGHPMPSVEYYTARPISQEEVGRSYDSRTIRITYTDVNPHIGNMCLFCARDNAKGKRTAGLLVMAGGGAISIIAMIWGVVAANLTERAGGDVGAAMGLPMALMCVFIIAAIVGLAIFIETNRLNPWRKYSQEQLFILFQILIKKEGSLPGAVCLSPGQVSQMKRG
;
A
#
# COMPACT_ATOMS: atom_id res chain seq x y z
N MET A 1 13.00 10.59 25.79
CA MET A 1 11.91 11.42 25.23
C MET A 1 11.44 10.79 23.93
N ALA A 2 10.33 10.05 23.95
CA ALA A 2 9.83 9.32 22.78
C ALA A 2 9.11 10.28 21.81
N ALA A 3 9.67 10.45 20.61
CA ALA A 3 9.15 11.37 19.60
C ALA A 3 7.73 10.99 19.17
N LYS A 4 6.75 11.86 19.47
CA LYS A 4 5.39 11.79 18.95
C LYS A 4 5.44 11.81 17.42
N LYS A 5 5.12 10.67 16.78
CA LYS A 5 4.91 10.54 15.34
C LYS A 5 3.72 11.40 14.92
N LYS A 6 3.99 12.68 14.60
CA LYS A 6 3.05 13.62 14.00
C LYS A 6 3.08 13.43 12.50
N THR A 7 2.26 12.52 12.02
CA THR A 7 1.85 12.52 10.63
C THR A 7 0.95 13.75 10.49
N CYS A 8 1.53 14.81 9.92
CA CYS A 8 0.99 16.17 10.03
C CYS A 8 -0.43 16.25 9.41
N TYR A 9 -1.44 16.40 10.29
CA TYR A 9 -2.81 16.93 10.13
C TYR A 9 -3.78 16.22 9.16
N PRO A 10 -4.41 15.11 9.57
CA PRO A 10 -5.59 14.56 8.89
C PRO A 10 -6.84 15.47 8.97
N HIS A 11 -6.85 16.46 9.86
CA HIS A 11 -8.00 17.34 10.12
C HIS A 11 -7.54 18.78 10.32
N GLY A 12 -8.12 19.70 9.54
CA GLY A 12 -7.95 21.14 9.70
C GLY A 12 -7.21 21.83 8.56
N VAL A 13 -7.84 22.87 8.01
CA VAL A 13 -7.19 23.90 7.20
C VAL A 13 -6.32 24.69 8.16
N GLU A 14 -4.99 24.72 8.01
CA GLU A 14 -4.26 25.86 8.57
C GLU A 14 -2.82 26.03 8.09
N ASN A 15 -2.15 25.01 7.56
CA ASN A 15 -0.77 25.21 7.07
C ASN A 15 -0.50 24.48 5.75
N PHE A 16 -0.13 25.25 4.72
CA PHE A 16 0.48 24.73 3.48
C PHE A 16 1.88 24.15 3.73
N ILE A 17 2.43 24.31 4.93
CA ILE A 17 3.78 23.92 5.33
C ILE A 17 3.69 23.03 6.56
N CYS A 18 4.35 21.87 6.58
CA CYS A 18 4.30 20.97 7.73
C CYS A 18 5.07 21.59 8.90
N PRO A 19 4.44 21.77 10.08
CA PRO A 19 5.13 22.36 11.23
C PRO A 19 6.19 21.45 11.85
N VAL A 20 6.31 20.20 11.39
CA VAL A 20 7.35 19.27 11.84
C VAL A 20 8.62 19.39 11.00
N CYS A 21 8.50 19.51 9.68
CA CYS A 21 9.67 19.48 8.77
C CYS A 21 9.84 20.71 7.89
N GLY A 22 8.93 21.69 7.94
CA GLY A 22 9.01 22.92 7.15
C GLY A 22 8.77 22.75 5.65
N HIS A 23 8.42 21.54 5.18
CA HIS A 23 8.15 21.28 3.76
C HIS A 23 6.70 21.55 3.37
N PRO A 24 6.44 21.94 2.10
CA PRO A 24 5.09 22.15 1.61
C PRO A 24 4.27 20.86 1.63
N MET A 25 2.98 21.01 1.90
CA MET A 25 2.01 19.92 1.96
C MET A 25 0.98 20.10 0.85
N PRO A 26 0.77 19.09 -0.02
CA PRO A 26 -0.38 19.07 -0.88
C PRO A 26 -1.67 19.04 -0.07
N SER A 27 -2.65 19.83 -0.49
CA SER A 27 -4.02 19.78 -0.02
C SER A 27 -4.81 18.70 -0.76
N VAL A 28 -5.78 18.14 -0.07
CA VAL A 28 -6.65 17.06 -0.51
C VAL A 28 -8.08 17.44 -0.16
N GLU A 29 -8.93 17.54 -1.17
CA GLU A 29 -10.35 17.74 -0.95
C GLU A 29 -11.00 16.39 -0.69
N TYR A 30 -11.80 16.30 0.36
CA TYR A 30 -12.55 15.09 0.68
C TYR A 30 -13.88 15.43 1.31
N TYR A 31 -14.82 14.50 1.21
CA TYR A 31 -16.13 14.64 1.86
C TYR A 31 -16.25 13.58 2.93
N THR A 32 -16.85 13.91 4.07
CA THR A 32 -17.30 12.90 5.03
C THR A 32 -18.79 12.71 4.86
N ALA A 33 -19.25 11.48 4.86
CA ALA A 33 -20.67 11.18 4.83
C ALA A 33 -20.99 9.99 5.76
N ARG A 34 -22.23 9.92 6.23
CA ARG A 34 -22.73 8.77 7.02
C ARG A 34 -23.57 7.86 6.13
N PRO A 35 -23.28 6.55 6.07
CA PRO A 35 -24.13 5.62 5.34
C PRO A 35 -25.45 5.44 6.11
N ILE A 36 -26.58 5.61 5.42
CA ILE A 36 -27.94 5.44 5.98
C ILE A 36 -28.48 4.05 5.65
N SER A 37 -28.36 3.66 4.38
CA SER A 37 -28.95 2.45 3.83
C SER A 37 -28.05 1.90 2.74
N GLN A 38 -28.01 0.58 2.65
CA GLN A 38 -27.31 -0.16 1.62
C GLN A 38 -28.33 -1.07 0.94
N GLU A 39 -28.65 -0.77 -0.31
CA GLU A 39 -29.55 -1.57 -1.14
C GLU A 39 -28.74 -2.33 -2.18
N GLU A 40 -28.92 -3.64 -2.25
CA GLU A 40 -28.39 -4.44 -3.35
C GLU A 40 -29.39 -4.40 -4.50
N VAL A 41 -29.04 -3.70 -5.58
CA VAL A 41 -29.82 -3.67 -6.81
C VAL A 41 -29.23 -4.69 -7.77
N GLY A 42 -29.93 -5.79 -7.95
CA GLY A 42 -29.62 -6.77 -9.00
C GLY A 42 -29.86 -6.13 -10.37
N ARG A 43 -28.81 -6.05 -11.20
CA ARG A 43 -28.94 -5.59 -12.59
C ARG A 43 -28.95 -6.76 -13.59
N SER A 44 -28.42 -7.93 -13.22
CA SER A 44 -28.45 -9.17 -14.01
C SER A 44 -28.15 -10.38 -13.10
N TYR A 45 -28.32 -11.61 -13.60
CA TYR A 45 -28.03 -12.87 -12.88
C TYR A 45 -26.60 -12.91 -12.29
N ASP A 46 -25.63 -12.23 -12.93
CA ASP A 46 -24.22 -12.18 -12.49
C ASP A 46 -23.74 -10.81 -11.98
N SER A 47 -24.59 -9.77 -11.98
CA SER A 47 -24.17 -8.43 -11.56
C SER A 47 -25.01 -7.87 -10.42
N ARG A 48 -24.38 -7.80 -9.24
CA ARG A 48 -24.91 -7.12 -8.05
C ARG A 48 -24.33 -5.71 -8.00
N THR A 49 -25.20 -4.71 -8.04
CA THR A 49 -24.79 -3.31 -7.82
C THR A 49 -25.21 -2.92 -6.42
N ILE A 50 -24.26 -2.51 -5.59
CA ILE A 50 -24.56 -2.04 -4.24
C ILE A 50 -24.80 -0.52 -4.33
N ARG A 51 -26.01 -0.08 -4.01
CA ARG A 51 -26.37 1.33 -3.88
C ARG A 51 -26.33 1.70 -2.41
N ILE A 52 -25.45 2.62 -2.05
CA ILE A 52 -25.35 3.13 -0.67
C ILE A 52 -25.92 4.55 -0.66
N THR A 53 -26.91 4.79 0.19
CA THR A 53 -27.48 6.11 0.44
C THR A 53 -26.72 6.76 1.59
N TYR A 54 -26.23 7.98 1.37
CA TYR A 54 -25.44 8.72 2.34
C TYR A 54 -26.20 9.95 2.86
N THR A 55 -26.10 10.24 4.17
CA THR A 55 -26.48 11.52 4.79
C THR A 55 -25.25 12.34 5.15
N ASP A 56 -25.47 13.61 5.47
CA ASP A 56 -24.48 14.48 6.11
C ASP A 56 -23.18 14.61 5.30
N VAL A 57 -23.31 14.76 3.98
CA VAL A 57 -22.18 14.91 3.06
C VAL A 57 -21.55 16.29 3.27
N ASN A 58 -20.52 16.34 4.11
CA ASN A 58 -19.83 17.58 4.47
C ASN A 58 -18.47 17.65 3.76
N PRO A 59 -18.16 18.78 3.07
CA PRO A 59 -16.86 18.99 2.46
C PRO A 59 -15.79 19.29 3.52
N HIS A 60 -14.59 18.79 3.28
CA HIS A 60 -13.39 19.02 4.09
C HIS A 60 -12.17 19.20 3.20
N ILE A 61 -11.18 19.89 3.75
CA ILE A 61 -9.85 19.99 3.16
C ILE A 61 -8.87 19.44 4.20
N GLY A 62 -8.08 18.46 3.76
CA GLY A 62 -6.99 17.90 4.54
C GLY A 62 -5.65 18.20 3.87
N ASN A 63 -4.58 18.26 4.66
CA ASN A 63 -3.23 18.41 4.13
C ASN A 63 -2.41 17.18 4.54
N MET A 64 -1.51 16.70 3.68
CA MET A 64 -0.60 15.62 4.09
C MET A 64 0.85 15.95 3.81
N CYS A 65 1.72 15.65 4.76
CA CYS A 65 3.16 15.79 4.55
C CYS A 65 3.76 14.50 3.97
N LEU A 66 3.96 14.49 2.65
CA LEU A 66 4.61 13.37 1.94
C LEU A 66 6.05 13.11 2.44
N PHE A 67 6.77 14.16 2.87
CA PHE A 67 8.13 14.03 3.43
C PHE A 67 8.11 13.27 4.77
N CYS A 68 7.32 13.73 5.74
CA CYS A 68 7.20 13.04 7.03
C CYS A 68 6.62 11.63 6.87
N ALA A 69 5.66 11.44 5.96
CA ALA A 69 5.11 10.11 5.68
C ALA A 69 6.17 9.16 5.11
N ARG A 70 7.03 9.67 4.19
CA ARG A 70 8.16 8.92 3.64
C ARG A 70 9.21 8.58 4.70
N ASP A 71 9.54 9.52 5.58
CA ASP A 71 10.52 9.29 6.65
C ASP A 71 10.03 8.24 7.65
N ASN A 72 8.75 8.29 8.02
CA ASN A 72 8.12 7.26 8.83
C ASN A 72 8.10 5.89 8.14
N ALA A 73 8.03 5.86 6.80
CA ALA A 73 8.06 4.64 6.00
C ALA A 73 9.48 4.13 5.70
N LYS A 74 10.54 4.89 6.03
CA LYS A 74 11.94 4.57 5.70
C LYS A 74 12.34 3.18 6.19
N GLY A 75 12.01 2.84 7.44
CA GLY A 75 12.32 1.52 8.02
C GLY A 75 11.62 0.36 7.31
N LYS A 76 10.35 0.55 6.91
CA LYS A 76 9.61 -0.45 6.12
C LYS A 76 10.17 -0.59 4.71
N ARG A 77 10.57 0.53 4.10
CA ARG A 77 11.17 0.55 2.78
C ARG A 77 12.52 -0.18 2.76
N THR A 78 13.38 0.07 3.75
CA THR A 78 14.66 -0.63 3.89
C THR A 78 14.45 -2.12 4.15
N ALA A 79 13.47 -2.48 5.00
CA ALA A 79 13.14 -3.88 5.23
C ALA A 79 12.63 -4.57 3.94
N GLY A 80 11.73 -3.94 3.19
CA GLY A 80 11.27 -4.45 1.89
C GLY A 80 12.40 -4.63 0.88
N LEU A 81 13.31 -3.65 0.79
CA LEU A 81 14.50 -3.74 -0.07
C LEU A 81 15.42 -4.90 0.35
N LEU A 82 15.67 -5.08 1.65
CA LEU A 82 16.50 -6.15 2.18
C LEU A 82 15.89 -7.53 1.92
N VAL A 83 14.58 -7.68 2.11
CA VAL A 83 13.86 -8.93 1.83
C VAL A 83 13.88 -9.23 0.33
N MET A 84 13.69 -8.23 -0.52
CA MET A 84 13.76 -8.37 -1.98
C MET A 84 15.16 -8.81 -2.43
N ALA A 85 16.21 -8.10 -1.98
CA ALA A 85 17.58 -8.41 -2.36
C ALA A 85 18.06 -9.75 -1.78
N GLY A 86 17.74 -10.02 -0.51
CA GLY A 86 18.08 -11.28 0.16
C GLY A 86 17.36 -12.48 -0.43
N GLY A 87 16.05 -12.38 -0.68
CA GLY A 87 15.28 -13.43 -1.34
C GLY A 87 15.80 -13.73 -2.75
N GLY A 88 16.11 -12.69 -3.53
CA GLY A 88 16.75 -12.84 -4.84
C GLY A 88 18.11 -13.54 -4.76
N ALA A 89 19.02 -13.07 -3.90
CA ALA A 89 20.34 -13.66 -3.75
C ALA A 89 20.30 -15.13 -3.29
N ILE A 90 19.47 -15.46 -2.30
CA ILE A 90 19.37 -16.83 -1.77
C ILE A 90 18.71 -17.76 -2.79
N SER A 91 17.74 -17.27 -3.59
CA SER A 91 17.15 -18.06 -4.67
C SER A 91 18.18 -18.45 -5.74
N ILE A 92 19.10 -17.53 -6.09
CA ILE A 92 20.21 -17.81 -7.01
C ILE A 92 21.18 -18.83 -6.42
N ILE A 93 21.52 -18.72 -5.14
CA ILE A 93 22.38 -19.69 -4.45
C ILE A 93 21.73 -21.08 -4.43
N ALA A 94 20.42 -21.16 -4.13
CA ALA A 94 19.67 -22.40 -4.16
C ALA A 94 19.63 -23.03 -5.56
N MET A 95 19.51 -22.20 -6.60
CA MET A 95 19.57 -22.65 -7.99
C MET A 95 20.94 -23.23 -8.35
N ILE A 96 22.02 -22.52 -8.04
CA ILE A 96 23.40 -22.99 -8.29
C ILE A 96 23.65 -24.30 -7.54
N TRP A 97 23.25 -24.37 -6.26
CA TRP A 97 23.35 -25.61 -5.48
C TRP A 97 22.57 -26.75 -6.13
N GLY A 98 21.34 -26.50 -6.58
CA GLY A 98 20.51 -27.49 -7.25
C GLY A 98 21.16 -28.05 -8.51
N VAL A 99 21.77 -27.19 -9.32
CA VAL A 99 22.50 -27.61 -10.55
C VAL A 99 23.74 -28.44 -10.19
N VAL A 100 24.51 -28.03 -9.17
CA VAL A 100 25.68 -28.81 -8.73
C VAL A 100 25.26 -30.16 -8.17
N ALA A 101 24.25 -30.20 -7.29
CA ALA A 101 23.74 -31.43 -6.69
C ALA A 101 23.24 -32.40 -7.76
N ALA A 102 22.45 -31.90 -8.73
CA ALA A 102 21.95 -32.69 -9.86
C ALA A 102 23.07 -33.32 -10.69
N ASN A 103 24.07 -32.52 -11.08
CA ASN A 103 25.22 -33.02 -11.86
C ASN A 103 26.03 -34.07 -11.10
N LEU A 104 26.19 -33.92 -9.78
CA LEU A 104 26.88 -34.91 -8.95
C LEU A 104 26.06 -36.20 -8.83
N THR A 105 24.73 -36.10 -8.66
CA THR A 105 23.87 -37.28 -8.60
C THR A 105 23.75 -38.01 -9.92
N GLU A 106 23.69 -37.30 -11.05
CA GLU A 106 23.66 -37.89 -12.39
C GLU A 106 24.93 -38.69 -12.66
N ARG A 107 26.10 -38.12 -12.31
CA ARG A 107 27.40 -38.81 -12.42
C ARG A 107 27.52 -40.03 -11.51
N ALA A 108 26.79 -40.06 -10.40
CA ALA A 108 26.75 -41.18 -9.48
C ALA A 108 25.66 -42.22 -9.84
N GLY A 109 24.91 -42.03 -10.93
CA GLY A 109 23.78 -42.89 -11.30
C GLY A 109 22.58 -42.81 -10.35
N GLY A 110 22.50 -41.75 -9.54
CA GLY A 110 21.44 -41.51 -8.56
C GLY A 110 20.23 -40.77 -9.14
N ASP A 111 19.16 -40.68 -8.33
CA ASP A 111 17.93 -39.98 -8.71
C ASP A 111 18.10 -38.45 -8.65
N VAL A 112 18.20 -37.84 -9.83
CA VAL A 112 18.32 -36.39 -10.03
C VAL A 112 17.08 -35.64 -9.52
N GLY A 113 15.90 -36.24 -9.62
CA GLY A 113 14.64 -35.64 -9.17
C GLY A 113 14.61 -35.45 -7.65
N ALA A 114 15.07 -36.45 -6.91
CA ALA A 114 15.22 -36.36 -5.46
C ALA A 114 16.27 -35.31 -5.04
N ALA A 115 17.37 -35.21 -5.79
CA ALA A 115 18.45 -34.25 -5.53
C ALA A 115 18.04 -32.78 -5.79
N MET A 116 17.18 -32.55 -6.77
CA MET A 116 16.68 -31.21 -7.11
C MET A 116 15.47 -30.76 -6.27
N GLY A 117 14.76 -31.67 -5.60
CA GLY A 117 13.52 -31.36 -4.89
C GLY A 117 13.66 -30.28 -3.81
N LEU A 118 14.63 -30.44 -2.90
CA LEU A 118 14.89 -29.45 -1.84
C LEU A 118 15.41 -28.10 -2.39
N PRO A 119 16.42 -28.07 -3.30
CA PRO A 119 16.86 -26.82 -3.94
C PRO A 119 15.74 -26.06 -4.66
N MET A 120 14.87 -26.75 -5.39
CA MET A 120 13.73 -26.13 -6.09
C MET A 120 12.69 -25.59 -5.11
N ALA A 121 12.37 -26.32 -4.04
CA ALA A 121 11.46 -25.83 -3.01
C ALA A 121 11.99 -24.56 -2.33
N LEU A 122 13.29 -24.54 -1.97
CA LEU A 122 13.94 -23.37 -1.38
C LEU A 122 13.91 -22.18 -2.35
N MET A 123 14.26 -22.40 -3.63
CA MET A 123 14.20 -21.36 -4.66
C MET A 123 12.81 -20.71 -4.73
N CYS A 124 11.75 -21.52 -4.79
CA CYS A 124 10.36 -21.02 -4.83
C CYS A 124 10.00 -20.18 -3.60
N VAL A 125 10.37 -20.64 -2.40
CA VAL A 125 10.11 -19.90 -1.15
C VAL A 125 10.82 -18.54 -1.15
N PHE A 126 12.10 -18.50 -1.56
CA PHE A 126 12.86 -17.26 -1.59
C PHE A 126 12.43 -16.30 -2.71
N ILE A 127 11.91 -16.81 -3.83
CA ILE A 127 11.26 -16.00 -4.86
C ILE A 127 9.97 -15.36 -4.31
N ILE A 128 9.13 -16.11 -3.60
CA ILE A 128 7.93 -15.56 -2.96
C ILE A 128 8.31 -14.48 -1.96
N ALA A 129 9.31 -14.72 -1.12
CA ALA A 129 9.84 -13.71 -0.20
C ALA A 129 10.30 -12.45 -0.95
N ALA A 130 11.02 -12.60 -2.07
CA ALA A 130 11.47 -11.48 -2.88
C ALA A 130 10.30 -10.65 -3.45
N ILE A 131 9.24 -11.31 -3.93
CA ILE A 131 8.01 -10.66 -4.42
C ILE A 131 7.32 -9.87 -3.31
N VAL A 132 7.20 -10.46 -2.11
CA VAL A 132 6.63 -9.77 -0.94
C VAL A 132 7.48 -8.54 -0.57
N GLY A 133 8.81 -8.68 -0.57
CA GLY A 133 9.74 -7.57 -0.35
C GLY A 133 9.56 -6.44 -1.37
N LEU A 134 9.41 -6.79 -2.66
CA LEU A 134 9.13 -5.86 -3.73
C LEU A 134 7.79 -5.12 -3.53
N ALA A 135 6.73 -5.83 -3.15
CA ALA A 135 5.42 -5.23 -2.89
C ALA A 135 5.50 -4.17 -1.78
N ILE A 136 6.17 -4.49 -0.67
CA ILE A 136 6.41 -3.55 0.45
C ILE A 136 7.24 -2.33 -0.02
N PHE A 137 8.26 -2.57 -0.83
CA PHE A 137 9.11 -1.51 -1.37
C PHE A 137 8.35 -0.57 -2.32
N ILE A 138 7.50 -1.12 -3.21
CA ILE A 138 6.67 -0.33 -4.12
C ILE A 138 5.64 0.47 -3.34
N GLU A 139 4.95 -0.15 -2.38
CA GLU A 139 3.94 0.52 -1.56
C GLU A 139 4.54 1.69 -0.77
N THR A 140 5.72 1.50 -0.18
CA THR A 140 6.42 2.56 0.54
C THR A 140 7.00 3.64 -0.39
N ASN A 141 7.33 3.30 -1.64
CA ASN A 141 7.73 4.28 -2.66
C ASN A 141 6.58 5.12 -3.22
N ARG A 142 5.32 4.70 -3.05
CA ARG A 142 4.18 5.52 -3.45
C ARG A 142 4.08 6.83 -2.69
N LEU A 143 4.81 6.99 -1.58
CA LEU A 143 4.91 8.22 -0.78
C LEU A 143 6.07 9.15 -1.22
N ASN A 144 6.44 9.15 -2.50
CA ASN A 144 7.53 9.98 -3.00
C ASN A 144 7.13 11.47 -3.14
N PRO A 145 7.65 12.39 -2.31
CA PRO A 145 7.27 13.82 -2.36
C PRO A 145 7.61 14.51 -3.68
N TRP A 146 8.54 13.96 -4.46
CA TRP A 146 8.97 14.53 -5.75
C TRP A 146 8.08 14.13 -6.92
N ARG A 147 7.11 13.23 -6.70
CA ARG A 147 6.19 12.78 -7.74
C ARG A 147 5.02 13.77 -7.83
N LYS A 148 4.58 14.10 -9.05
CA LYS A 148 3.30 14.78 -9.26
C LYS A 148 2.16 13.79 -9.05
N TYR A 149 1.24 14.12 -8.16
CA TYR A 149 0.05 13.31 -7.87
C TYR A 149 -1.19 14.02 -8.39
N SER A 150 -2.17 13.25 -8.87
CA SER A 150 -3.53 13.77 -9.08
C SER A 150 -4.28 13.89 -7.74
N GLN A 151 -5.35 14.70 -7.70
CA GLN A 151 -6.25 14.82 -6.55
C GLN A 151 -6.74 13.43 -6.05
N GLU A 152 -7.15 12.55 -6.96
CA GLU A 152 -7.60 11.19 -6.60
C GLU A 152 -6.46 10.33 -6.01
N GLN A 153 -5.24 10.45 -6.54
CA GLN A 153 -4.09 9.73 -5.97
C GLN A 153 -3.73 10.25 -4.57
N LEU A 154 -3.78 11.58 -4.38
CA LEU A 154 -3.58 12.21 -3.08
C LEU A 154 -4.67 11.77 -2.09
N PHE A 155 -5.93 11.69 -2.51
CA PHE A 155 -7.04 11.20 -1.70
C PHE A 155 -6.85 9.76 -1.23
N ILE A 156 -6.42 8.85 -2.11
CA ILE A 156 -6.13 7.46 -1.73
C ILE A 156 -5.01 7.40 -0.70
N LEU A 157 -3.92 8.15 -0.92
CA LEU A 157 -2.79 8.22 0.03
C LEU A 157 -3.24 8.80 1.38
N PHE A 158 -4.04 9.86 1.35
CA PHE A 158 -4.61 10.52 2.51
C PHE A 158 -5.50 9.58 3.33
N GLN A 159 -6.39 8.82 2.68
CA GLN A 159 -7.21 7.79 3.31
C GLN A 159 -6.38 6.70 3.98
N ILE A 160 -5.32 6.22 3.33
CA ILE A 160 -4.42 5.19 3.90
C ILE A 160 -3.73 5.73 5.17
N LEU A 161 -3.40 7.02 5.20
CA LEU A 161 -2.80 7.67 6.36
C LEU A 161 -3.82 7.90 7.48
N ILE A 162 -5.00 8.45 7.18
CA ILE A 162 -6.06 8.66 8.18
C ILE A 162 -6.52 7.35 8.82
N LYS A 163 -6.71 6.28 8.03
CA LYS A 163 -7.10 4.97 8.57
C LYS A 163 -6.08 4.45 9.60
N LYS A 164 -4.81 4.80 9.47
CA LYS A 164 -3.75 4.46 10.44
C LYS A 164 -3.78 5.33 11.68
N GLU A 165 -4.34 6.54 11.62
CA GLU A 165 -4.41 7.49 12.73
C GLU A 165 -5.70 7.40 13.56
N GLY A 166 -6.65 6.56 13.14
CA GLY A 166 -7.95 6.41 13.79
C GLY A 166 -9.00 7.19 13.03
N SER A 167 -9.73 6.50 12.15
CA SER A 167 -10.88 7.06 11.44
C SER A 167 -11.96 7.51 12.43
N LEU A 168 -12.61 8.64 12.13
CA LEU A 168 -13.87 9.03 12.77
C LEU A 168 -14.86 7.85 12.74
N PRO A 169 -15.36 7.38 13.90
CA PRO A 169 -16.29 6.25 13.94
C PRO A 169 -17.60 6.61 13.23
N GLY A 170 -18.02 5.76 12.28
CA GLY A 170 -19.31 5.88 11.58
C GLY A 170 -19.37 6.86 10.40
N ALA A 171 -18.27 7.53 10.04
CA ALA A 171 -18.19 8.38 8.86
C ALA A 171 -17.28 7.77 7.78
N VAL A 172 -17.73 7.78 6.53
CA VAL A 172 -16.97 7.35 5.36
C VAL A 172 -16.40 8.58 4.65
N CYS A 173 -15.13 8.52 4.28
CA CYS A 173 -14.50 9.54 3.43
C CYS A 173 -14.79 9.23 1.96
N LEU A 174 -15.33 10.20 1.22
CA LEU A 174 -15.65 10.15 -0.21
C LEU A 174 -14.75 11.11 -1.00
N SER A 175 -14.35 10.71 -2.20
CA SER A 175 -13.61 11.60 -3.11
C SER A 175 -14.54 12.60 -3.81
N PRO A 176 -14.04 13.76 -4.25
CA PRO A 176 -14.82 14.72 -5.02
C PRO A 176 -15.45 14.11 -6.27
N GLY A 177 -14.74 13.20 -6.95
CA GLY A 177 -15.28 12.44 -8.08
C GLY A 177 -16.52 11.63 -7.70
N GLN A 178 -16.49 10.93 -6.57
CA GLN A 178 -17.63 10.13 -6.10
C GLN A 178 -18.85 11.00 -5.78
N VAL A 179 -18.66 12.14 -5.11
CA VAL A 179 -19.75 13.07 -4.80
C VAL A 179 -20.32 13.70 -6.07
N SER A 180 -19.47 14.02 -7.06
CA SER A 180 -19.94 14.56 -8.35
C SER A 180 -20.82 13.56 -9.12
N GLN A 181 -20.54 12.26 -9.02
CA GLN A 181 -21.37 11.21 -9.60
C GLN A 181 -22.70 11.04 -8.87
N MET A 182 -22.71 11.16 -7.54
CA MET A 182 -23.95 11.12 -6.75
C MET A 182 -24.88 12.29 -7.06
N LYS A 183 -24.35 13.49 -7.35
CA LYS A 183 -25.16 14.67 -7.72
C LYS A 183 -25.75 14.61 -9.13
N ARG A 184 -25.22 13.74 -10.01
CA ARG A 184 -25.64 13.62 -11.41
C ARG A 184 -26.69 12.52 -11.63
N GLY A 185 -26.93 11.66 -10.64
CA GLY A 185 -27.92 10.56 -10.70
C GLY A 185 -29.16 10.90 -9.89
#